data_AF-A0A142Y965-F1
#
_entry.id   AF-A0A142Y965-F1
#
_cell.length_a   1.000
_cell.length_b   1.000
_cell.length_c   1.000
_cell.angle_alpha   90.00
_cell.angle_beta   90.00
_cell.angle_gamma   90.00
#
_symmetry.space_group_name_H-M   'P 1'
#
loop_
_entity.id
_entity.type
_entity.pdbx_description
1 polymer ?
#
loop_
_entity_poly.entity_id
_entity_poly.type
_entity_poly.pdbx_seq_one_letter_code
_entity_poly.pdbx_strand_id
1 'polypeptide(L)'
;MPMMWVPAAAILETKNEDDARVIQAEAKFRLKRGSGIRIFSSPGMLDDWLTDQGITPASRAHLITNAGETVRGFSLDDDGVEFFCHSPFATRSDEGKLLDRNKDSIALHITFRSGGTESRALFLSDLTYDVIADIVRVTEWHAKKDPSRAERLMWDVQKISHHCSYTALGAEKGNTKTTPEQKVDRLFRHYGQKHGVIVSTSKPIPTDDSDKQPPHRQAANYYKDVAQEEFREFKVTMENPNKTSPKPLVIKIDYLGIAVEKAVVVGAGAAAITSSPTPRAGTADE
;
A
#
# COMPACT_ATOMS: atom_id res chain seq x y z
N MET A 1 8.65 -7.26 20.60
CA MET A 1 9.11 -7.13 19.20
C MET A 1 7.96 -6.62 18.36
N PRO A 2 8.18 -5.62 17.48
CA PRO A 2 7.16 -5.15 16.55
C PRO A 2 6.74 -6.28 15.60
N MET A 3 5.46 -6.30 15.21
CA MET A 3 4.91 -7.32 14.29
C MET A 3 5.42 -7.07 12.86
N MET A 4 5.87 -8.13 12.19
CA MET A 4 6.31 -8.06 10.79
C MET A 4 5.17 -8.50 9.86
N TRP A 5 4.84 -7.70 8.85
CA TRP A 5 3.78 -8.00 7.88
C TRP A 5 4.41 -8.31 6.54
N VAL A 6 4.12 -9.49 5.98
CA VAL A 6 4.69 -9.93 4.70
C VAL A 6 3.66 -10.67 3.85
N PRO A 7 3.70 -10.57 2.52
CA PRO A 7 2.96 -11.49 1.67
C PRO A 7 3.59 -12.89 1.75
N ALA A 8 2.80 -13.93 1.53
CA ALA A 8 3.32 -15.31 1.45
C ALA A 8 4.46 -15.44 0.42
N ALA A 9 4.41 -14.67 -0.67
CA ALA A 9 5.47 -14.61 -1.68
C ALA A 9 6.86 -14.27 -1.09
N ALA A 10 6.93 -13.39 -0.07
CA ALA A 10 8.20 -13.05 0.57
C ALA A 10 8.84 -14.25 1.29
N ILE A 11 8.06 -15.27 1.68
CA ILE A 11 8.56 -16.52 2.27
C ILE A 11 8.97 -17.51 1.17
N LEU A 12 8.19 -17.57 0.09
CA LEU A 12 8.28 -18.61 -0.93
C LEU A 12 9.23 -18.27 -2.08
N GLU A 13 9.54 -16.99 -2.30
CA GLU A 13 10.43 -16.56 -3.38
C GLU A 13 11.83 -17.18 -3.23
N THR A 14 12.37 -17.66 -4.36
CA THR A 14 13.67 -18.36 -4.43
C THR A 14 14.81 -17.47 -4.93
N LYS A 15 14.50 -16.34 -5.56
CA LYS A 15 15.47 -15.41 -6.17
C LYS A 15 15.56 -14.12 -5.37
N ASN A 16 16.11 -14.21 -4.16
CA ASN A 16 16.37 -13.04 -3.33
C ASN A 16 17.85 -12.67 -3.37
N GLU A 17 18.12 -11.39 -3.59
CA GLU A 17 19.46 -10.79 -3.51
C GLU A 17 19.50 -9.83 -2.32
N ASP A 18 20.69 -9.61 -1.78
CA ASP A 18 21.00 -8.60 -0.76
C ASP A 18 20.00 -8.55 0.42
N ASP A 19 19.45 -7.37 0.71
CA ASP A 19 18.56 -7.11 1.84
C ASP A 19 17.28 -7.97 1.84
N ALA A 20 16.81 -8.37 0.65
CA ALA A 20 15.62 -9.21 0.53
C ALA A 20 15.86 -10.59 1.18
N ARG A 21 17.09 -11.11 1.14
CA ARG A 21 17.45 -12.37 1.82
C ARG A 21 17.34 -12.25 3.34
N VAL A 22 17.78 -11.11 3.89
CA VAL A 22 17.75 -10.86 5.35
C VAL A 22 16.32 -10.76 5.83
N ILE A 23 15.49 -9.97 5.11
CA ILE A 23 14.05 -9.83 5.41
C ILE A 23 13.34 -11.18 5.31
N GLN A 24 13.62 -11.97 4.27
CA GLN A 24 13.02 -13.30 4.12
C GLN A 24 13.47 -14.25 5.25
N ALA A 25 14.75 -14.24 5.63
CA ALA A 25 15.25 -15.09 6.70
C ALA A 25 14.53 -14.79 8.03
N GLU A 26 14.34 -13.51 8.36
CA GLU A 26 13.61 -13.07 9.54
C GLU A 26 12.12 -13.48 9.47
N ALA A 27 11.47 -13.31 8.31
CA ALA A 27 10.10 -13.74 8.11
C ALA A 27 9.94 -15.27 8.33
N LYS A 28 10.84 -16.07 7.74
CA LYS A 28 10.87 -17.53 7.92
C LYS A 28 11.10 -17.92 9.39
N PHE A 29 12.01 -17.23 10.08
CA PHE A 29 12.29 -17.45 11.50
C PHE A 29 11.04 -17.21 12.36
N ARG A 30 10.37 -16.07 12.18
CA ARG A 30 9.15 -15.73 12.94
C ARG A 30 7.98 -16.67 12.64
N LEU A 31 7.82 -17.08 11.38
CA LEU A 31 6.80 -18.06 10.99
C LEU A 31 7.05 -19.43 11.64
N LYS A 32 8.29 -19.91 11.64
CA LYS A 32 8.67 -21.16 12.34
C LYS A 32 8.37 -21.07 13.83
N ARG A 33 8.75 -19.96 14.46
CA ARG A 33 8.46 -19.67 15.88
C ARG A 33 6.96 -19.57 16.17
N GLY A 34 6.15 -19.19 15.18
CA GLY A 34 4.69 -19.08 15.32
C GLY A 34 4.23 -17.77 15.97
N SER A 35 5.04 -16.71 15.96
CA SER A 35 4.69 -15.42 16.58
C SER A 35 5.50 -14.25 16.01
N GLY A 36 4.99 -13.02 16.17
CA GLY A 36 5.67 -11.80 15.73
C GLY A 36 5.59 -11.51 14.22
N ILE A 37 4.77 -12.27 13.49
CA ILE A 37 4.55 -12.14 12.05
C ILE A 37 3.06 -12.23 11.71
N ARG A 38 2.66 -11.53 10.65
CA ARG A 38 1.38 -11.66 9.96
C ARG A 38 1.67 -11.92 8.48
N ILE A 39 1.09 -12.98 7.95
CA ILE A 39 1.28 -13.40 6.57
C ILE A 39 0.00 -13.08 5.79
N PHE A 40 0.16 -12.44 4.64
CA PHE A 40 -0.93 -12.11 3.75
C PHE A 40 -1.03 -13.13 2.64
N SER A 41 -2.23 -13.71 2.49
CA SER A 41 -2.56 -14.88 1.65
C SER A 41 -2.06 -16.23 2.19
N SER A 42 -2.77 -17.30 1.85
CA SER A 42 -2.48 -18.69 2.16
C SER A 42 -2.43 -19.54 0.88
N PRO A 43 -1.47 -19.30 -0.03
CA PRO A 43 -1.35 -20.15 -1.21
C PRO A 43 -1.03 -21.58 -0.77
N GLY A 44 -1.48 -22.61 -1.50
CA GLY A 44 -1.16 -24.02 -1.19
C GLY A 44 0.36 -24.28 -1.03
N MET A 45 1.18 -23.53 -1.77
CA MET A 45 2.64 -23.54 -1.64
C MET A 45 3.16 -23.17 -0.24
N LEU A 46 2.43 -22.36 0.53
CA LEU A 46 2.79 -22.04 1.91
C LEU A 46 2.56 -23.24 2.84
N ASP A 47 1.49 -24.00 2.60
CA ASP A 47 1.20 -25.23 3.34
C ASP A 47 2.22 -26.32 3.04
N ASP A 48 2.63 -26.45 1.77
CA ASP A 48 3.72 -27.34 1.35
C ASP A 48 5.02 -26.94 2.05
N TRP A 49 5.38 -25.66 2.02
CA TRP A 49 6.59 -25.16 2.69
C TRP A 49 6.56 -25.43 4.20
N LEU A 50 5.42 -25.19 4.88
CA LEU A 50 5.27 -25.48 6.30
C LEU A 50 5.46 -26.96 6.60
N THR A 51 4.87 -27.83 5.78
CA THR A 51 4.98 -29.28 5.90
C THR A 51 6.43 -29.75 5.73
N ASP A 52 7.17 -29.20 4.75
CA ASP A 52 8.60 -29.45 4.55
C ASP A 52 9.46 -29.00 5.74
N GLN A 53 9.02 -27.98 6.48
CA GLN A 53 9.67 -27.55 7.71
C GLN A 53 9.24 -28.36 8.96
N GLY A 54 8.41 -29.40 8.79
CA GLY A 54 7.88 -30.20 9.90
C GLY A 54 6.82 -29.49 10.73
N ILE A 55 6.12 -28.49 10.16
CA ILE A 55 5.11 -27.68 10.85
C ILE A 55 3.73 -27.98 10.25
N THR A 56 2.76 -28.34 11.09
CA THR A 56 1.37 -28.51 10.66
C THR A 56 0.77 -27.17 10.23
N PRO A 57 0.27 -27.00 8.98
CA PRO A 57 -0.27 -25.72 8.51
C PRO A 57 -1.36 -25.12 9.39
N ALA A 58 -2.30 -25.94 9.90
CA ALA A 58 -3.36 -25.51 10.81
C ALA A 58 -2.82 -24.83 12.08
N SER A 59 -1.63 -25.20 12.55
CA SER A 59 -0.99 -24.57 13.72
C SER A 59 -0.50 -23.14 13.46
N ARG A 60 -0.52 -22.67 12.20
CA ARG A 60 -0.11 -21.33 11.76
C ARG A 60 -1.23 -20.52 11.13
N ALA A 61 -2.42 -21.10 10.95
CA ALA A 61 -3.58 -20.40 10.37
C ALA A 61 -3.93 -19.08 11.07
N HIS A 62 -3.68 -18.98 12.37
CA HIS A 62 -3.92 -17.76 13.15
C HIS A 62 -2.99 -16.58 12.80
N LEU A 63 -1.88 -16.84 12.12
CA LEU A 63 -0.92 -15.85 11.63
C LEU A 63 -1.23 -15.37 10.21
N ILE A 64 -2.24 -15.94 9.56
CA ILE A 64 -2.57 -15.64 8.17
C ILE A 64 -3.78 -14.71 8.12
N THR A 65 -3.77 -13.78 7.16
CA THR A 65 -4.91 -12.93 6.79
C THR A 65 -5.06 -12.97 5.28
N ASN A 66 -6.24 -13.35 4.81
CA ASN A 66 -6.54 -13.45 3.39
C ASN A 66 -7.17 -12.16 2.84
N ALA A 67 -7.15 -11.98 1.52
CA ALA A 67 -7.94 -10.95 0.88
C ALA A 67 -9.43 -11.10 1.25
N GLY A 68 -10.08 -9.98 1.58
CA GLY A 68 -11.46 -9.96 2.07
C GLY A 68 -11.59 -9.98 3.59
N GLU A 69 -10.50 -10.18 4.32
CA GLU A 69 -10.48 -10.24 5.78
C GLU A 69 -9.88 -8.96 6.40
N THR A 70 -10.30 -8.66 7.64
CA THR A 70 -9.65 -7.67 8.48
C THR A 70 -8.46 -8.29 9.23
N VAL A 71 -7.40 -7.51 9.42
CA VAL A 71 -6.23 -7.94 10.18
C VAL A 71 -6.61 -8.05 11.65
N ARG A 72 -6.31 -9.20 12.25
CA ARG A 72 -6.62 -9.46 13.67
C ARG A 72 -5.76 -8.59 14.59
N GLY A 73 -6.36 -8.16 15.69
CA GLY A 73 -5.70 -7.38 16.73
C GLY A 73 -5.75 -5.87 16.53
N PHE A 74 -6.54 -5.40 15.56
CA PHE A 74 -6.89 -4.00 15.37
C PHE A 74 -8.40 -3.89 15.15
N SER A 75 -9.08 -3.04 15.91
CA SER A 75 -10.51 -2.73 15.75
C SER A 75 -10.77 -1.22 15.79
N LEU A 76 -11.82 -0.77 15.12
CA LEU A 76 -12.23 0.64 15.20
C LEU A 76 -12.70 1.03 16.60
N ASP A 77 -13.23 0.09 17.37
CA ASP A 77 -13.83 0.36 18.67
C ASP A 77 -12.77 0.43 19.77
N ASP A 78 -11.73 -0.42 19.71
CA ASP A 78 -10.68 -0.48 20.72
C ASP A 78 -9.45 0.35 20.35
N ASP A 79 -9.05 0.33 19.07
CA ASP A 79 -7.79 0.92 18.60
C ASP A 79 -8.00 2.22 17.80
N GLY A 80 -9.24 2.53 17.43
CA GLY A 80 -9.54 3.63 16.51
C GLY A 80 -9.00 3.41 15.09
N VAL A 81 -8.56 2.19 14.75
CA VAL A 81 -8.03 1.84 13.44
C VAL A 81 -8.37 0.40 13.08
N GLU A 82 -8.74 0.16 11.82
CA GLU A 82 -8.95 -1.17 11.25
C GLU A 82 -8.19 -1.31 9.94
N PHE A 83 -7.57 -2.46 9.72
CA PHE A 83 -6.87 -2.80 8.49
C PHE A 83 -7.62 -3.91 7.76
N PHE A 84 -7.98 -3.67 6.51
CA PHE A 84 -8.64 -4.61 5.62
C PHE A 84 -7.69 -5.00 4.47
N CYS A 85 -7.56 -6.30 4.23
CA CYS A 85 -6.71 -6.84 3.18
C CYS A 85 -7.48 -6.94 1.85
N HIS A 86 -7.02 -6.22 0.83
CA HIS A 86 -7.52 -6.35 -0.55
C HIS A 86 -6.75 -7.38 -1.38
N SER A 87 -5.45 -7.54 -1.11
CA SER A 87 -4.53 -8.35 -1.89
C SER A 87 -3.42 -8.87 -0.97
N PRO A 88 -2.89 -10.10 -1.19
CA PRO A 88 -3.09 -10.96 -2.38
C PRO A 88 -4.34 -11.84 -2.37
N PHE A 89 -4.91 -12.09 -3.55
CA PHE A 89 -6.01 -13.05 -3.74
C PHE A 89 -5.50 -14.50 -3.71
N ALA A 90 -6.13 -15.35 -2.88
CA ALA A 90 -5.76 -16.76 -2.77
C ALA A 90 -6.01 -17.56 -4.08
N THR A 91 -7.04 -17.24 -4.86
CA THR A 91 -7.44 -18.01 -6.07
C THR A 91 -6.43 -17.94 -7.22
N ARG A 92 -5.39 -17.11 -7.12
CA ARG A 92 -4.31 -17.09 -8.10
C ARG A 92 -3.39 -18.32 -7.99
N SER A 93 -3.56 -19.13 -6.95
CA SER A 93 -2.78 -20.34 -6.69
C SER A 93 -3.45 -21.66 -7.07
N ASP A 94 -4.62 -21.67 -7.73
CA ASP A 94 -5.28 -22.94 -8.11
C ASP A 94 -4.48 -23.71 -9.19
N GLU A 95 -3.64 -23.02 -9.98
CA GLU A 95 -2.60 -23.66 -10.83
C GLU A 95 -1.18 -23.63 -10.22
N GLY A 96 -1.03 -23.05 -9.02
CA GLY A 96 0.04 -23.31 -8.04
C GLY A 96 1.50 -23.11 -8.46
N LYS A 97 1.83 -22.43 -9.57
CA LYS A 97 3.21 -22.40 -10.09
C LYS A 97 3.85 -21.04 -10.36
N LEU A 98 3.14 -19.93 -10.22
CA LEU A 98 3.70 -18.60 -10.54
C LEU A 98 3.46 -17.61 -9.39
N LEU A 99 4.48 -17.45 -8.55
CA LEU A 99 4.64 -16.28 -7.69
C LEU A 99 4.97 -15.07 -8.57
N ASP A 100 4.25 -13.96 -8.40
CA ASP A 100 4.51 -12.69 -9.07
C ASP A 100 4.61 -11.60 -8.02
N ARG A 101 5.82 -11.06 -7.82
CA ARG A 101 6.14 -10.13 -6.73
C ARG A 101 5.22 -8.90 -6.68
N ASN A 102 4.91 -8.34 -7.85
CA ASN A 102 4.09 -7.14 -7.93
C ASN A 102 2.64 -7.50 -7.68
N LYS A 103 2.18 -8.59 -8.30
CA LYS A 103 0.79 -9.02 -8.21
C LYS A 103 0.42 -9.67 -6.88
N ASP A 104 1.42 -10.17 -6.15
CA ASP A 104 1.32 -10.70 -4.79
C ASP A 104 1.71 -9.66 -3.72
N SER A 105 1.71 -8.37 -4.09
CA SER A 105 1.88 -7.29 -3.14
C SER A 105 0.66 -7.15 -2.20
N ILE A 106 0.94 -6.73 -0.97
CA ILE A 106 -0.10 -6.42 0.00
C ILE A 106 -0.81 -5.12 -0.42
N ALA A 107 -2.12 -5.17 -0.59
CA ALA A 107 -2.95 -3.97 -0.67
C ALA A 107 -3.83 -3.86 0.56
N LEU A 108 -3.78 -2.71 1.23
CA LEU A 108 -4.47 -2.45 2.49
C LEU A 108 -5.43 -1.29 2.32
N HIS A 109 -6.66 -1.48 2.76
CA HIS A 109 -7.58 -0.40 3.09
C HIS A 109 -7.56 -0.21 4.60
N ILE A 110 -7.36 1.02 5.05
CA ILE A 110 -7.18 1.35 6.46
C ILE A 110 -8.27 2.36 6.80
N THR A 111 -9.09 2.05 7.80
CA THR A 111 -10.08 2.99 8.32
C THR A 111 -9.59 3.49 9.68
N PHE A 112 -9.53 4.80 9.85
CA PHE A 112 -9.26 5.47 11.11
C PHE A 112 -10.57 6.07 11.64
N ARG A 113 -10.79 6.02 12.95
CA ARG A 113 -11.91 6.68 13.62
C ARG A 113 -11.40 7.60 14.71
N SER A 114 -11.70 8.88 14.60
CA SER A 114 -11.33 9.91 15.59
C SER A 114 -12.50 10.86 15.81
N GLY A 115 -12.94 11.03 17.06
CA GLY A 115 -14.04 11.94 17.39
C GLY A 115 -15.35 11.69 16.62
N GLY A 116 -15.61 10.44 16.22
CA GLY A 116 -16.78 10.06 15.40
C GLY A 116 -16.60 10.22 13.88
N THR A 117 -15.50 10.83 13.43
CA THR A 117 -15.16 10.96 12.01
C THR A 117 -14.34 9.76 11.55
N GLU A 118 -14.73 9.17 10.42
CA GLU A 118 -13.94 8.12 9.77
C GLU A 118 -13.15 8.67 8.59
N SER A 119 -11.87 8.29 8.50
CA SER A 119 -10.99 8.62 7.37
C SER A 119 -10.33 7.36 6.86
N ARG A 120 -10.18 7.25 5.55
CA ARG A 120 -9.77 6.02 4.89
C ARG A 120 -8.46 6.23 4.12
N ALA A 121 -7.49 5.34 4.31
CA ALA A 121 -6.29 5.26 3.50
C ALA A 121 -6.28 3.98 2.69
N LEU A 122 -5.98 4.05 1.39
CA LEU A 122 -5.84 2.88 0.52
C LEU A 122 -4.41 2.82 -0.04
N PHE A 123 -3.71 1.74 0.29
CA PHE A 123 -2.33 1.48 -0.10
C PHE A 123 -2.31 0.33 -1.09
N LEU A 124 -1.91 0.61 -2.34
CA LEU A 124 -1.92 -0.39 -3.42
C LEU A 124 -0.55 -1.01 -3.70
N SER A 125 0.46 -0.73 -2.87
CA SER A 125 1.84 -1.22 -3.07
C SER A 125 2.29 -1.06 -4.53
N ASP A 126 2.73 -2.11 -5.21
CA ASP A 126 3.22 -2.06 -6.59
C ASP A 126 2.35 -2.86 -7.58
N LEU A 127 1.08 -3.06 -7.20
CA LEU A 127 0.05 -3.68 -8.03
C LEU A 127 -0.07 -3.07 -9.43
N THR A 128 -0.21 -3.92 -10.44
CA THR A 128 -0.55 -3.52 -11.80
C THR A 128 -2.05 -3.28 -11.96
N TYR A 129 -2.43 -2.60 -13.05
CA TYR A 129 -3.79 -2.16 -13.31
C TYR A 129 -4.81 -3.32 -13.32
N ASP A 130 -4.41 -4.51 -13.78
CA ASP A 130 -5.25 -5.71 -13.83
C ASP A 130 -5.63 -6.18 -12.42
N VAL A 131 -4.69 -6.19 -11.47
CA VAL A 131 -4.98 -6.56 -10.08
C VAL A 131 -5.82 -5.49 -9.38
N ILE A 132 -5.57 -4.21 -9.65
CA ILE A 132 -6.39 -3.11 -9.12
C ILE A 132 -7.82 -3.21 -9.67
N ALA A 133 -7.98 -3.52 -10.97
CA ALA A 133 -9.28 -3.74 -11.58
C ALA A 133 -10.01 -4.94 -10.97
N ASP A 134 -9.30 -6.01 -10.63
CA ASP A 134 -9.87 -7.14 -9.90
C ASP A 134 -10.32 -6.78 -8.47
N ILE A 135 -9.54 -5.99 -7.74
CA ILE A 135 -9.95 -5.45 -6.42
C ILE A 135 -11.28 -4.70 -6.54
N VAL A 136 -11.40 -3.80 -7.50
CA VAL A 136 -12.63 -3.05 -7.74
C VAL A 136 -13.77 -4.00 -8.12
N ARG A 137 -13.55 -4.90 -9.08
CA ARG A 137 -14.56 -5.86 -9.56
C ARG A 137 -15.09 -6.76 -8.45
N VAL A 138 -14.21 -7.36 -7.66
CA VAL A 138 -14.58 -8.27 -6.56
C VAL A 138 -15.33 -7.50 -5.48
N THR A 139 -14.83 -6.32 -5.10
CA THR A 139 -15.48 -5.50 -4.08
C THR A 139 -16.87 -5.03 -4.53
N GLU A 140 -17.01 -4.55 -5.77
CA GLU A 140 -18.31 -4.20 -6.37
C GLU A 140 -19.25 -5.43 -6.45
N TRP A 141 -18.73 -6.62 -6.75
CA TRP A 141 -19.52 -7.85 -6.78
C TRP A 141 -20.10 -8.18 -5.40
N HIS A 142 -19.30 -8.07 -4.35
CA HIS A 142 -19.78 -8.24 -2.97
C HIS A 142 -20.76 -7.13 -2.56
N ALA A 143 -20.54 -5.90 -3.03
CA ALA A 143 -21.41 -4.76 -2.75
C ALA A 143 -22.85 -4.93 -3.28
N LYS A 144 -23.06 -5.78 -4.29
CA LYS A 144 -24.42 -6.14 -4.76
C LYS A 144 -25.24 -6.87 -3.70
N LYS A 145 -24.59 -7.59 -2.78
CA LYS A 145 -25.24 -8.34 -1.69
C LYS A 145 -25.21 -7.58 -0.37
N ASP A 146 -24.11 -6.87 -0.12
CA ASP A 146 -23.88 -6.08 1.08
C ASP A 146 -23.34 -4.71 0.67
N PRO A 147 -24.21 -3.70 0.50
CA PRO A 147 -23.82 -2.38 -0.01
C PRO A 147 -22.70 -1.70 0.79
N SER A 148 -22.54 -2.02 2.08
CA SER A 148 -21.47 -1.48 2.92
C SER A 148 -20.07 -1.87 2.40
N ARG A 149 -19.95 -2.94 1.61
CA ARG A 149 -18.69 -3.38 1.01
C ARG A 149 -18.12 -2.36 0.04
N ALA A 150 -18.95 -1.52 -0.58
CA ALA A 150 -18.48 -0.44 -1.46
C ALA A 150 -17.55 0.54 -0.72
N GLU A 151 -17.70 0.70 0.60
CA GLU A 151 -16.84 1.57 1.41
C GLU A 151 -15.38 1.11 1.44
N ARG A 152 -15.11 -0.17 1.16
CA ARG A 152 -13.74 -0.71 1.07
C ARG A 152 -12.97 -0.19 -0.15
N LEU A 153 -13.65 0.45 -1.10
CA LEU A 153 -13.00 1.17 -2.20
C LEU A 153 -12.86 2.67 -1.93
N MET A 154 -13.60 3.23 -0.97
CA MET A 154 -13.56 4.65 -0.65
C MET A 154 -12.25 5.03 0.04
N TRP A 155 -11.66 6.16 -0.35
CA TRP A 155 -10.40 6.63 0.22
C TRP A 155 -10.34 8.15 0.32
N ASP A 156 -9.73 8.63 1.41
CA ASP A 156 -9.33 10.01 1.62
C ASP A 156 -7.85 10.19 1.30
N VAL A 157 -7.03 9.18 1.58
CA VAL A 157 -5.59 9.14 1.24
C VAL A 157 -5.31 7.93 0.36
N GLN A 158 -4.66 8.14 -0.78
CA GLN A 158 -4.28 7.07 -1.69
C GLN A 158 -2.76 7.03 -1.89
N LYS A 159 -2.09 5.99 -1.39
CA LYS A 159 -0.75 5.65 -1.91
C LYS A 159 -0.96 4.98 -3.26
N ILE A 160 -0.63 5.69 -4.33
CA ILE A 160 -0.77 5.16 -5.69
C ILE A 160 0.22 4.04 -5.91
N SER A 161 -0.16 3.14 -6.81
CA SER A 161 0.61 1.93 -7.03
C SER A 161 1.90 2.19 -7.81
N HIS A 162 2.94 1.41 -7.49
CA HIS A 162 4.14 1.25 -8.28
C HIS A 162 4.82 2.58 -8.65
N HIS A 163 4.97 3.46 -7.65
CA HIS A 163 5.71 4.71 -7.77
C HIS A 163 5.21 5.64 -8.90
N CYS A 164 3.91 5.67 -9.20
CA CYS A 164 3.33 6.39 -10.35
C CYS A 164 3.71 5.77 -11.71
N SER A 165 3.68 4.44 -11.80
CA SER A 165 3.84 3.72 -13.06
C SER A 165 2.59 3.80 -13.93
N TYR A 166 2.75 3.89 -15.25
CA TYR A 166 1.62 3.73 -16.17
C TYR A 166 1.01 2.33 -16.09
N THR A 167 1.80 1.31 -15.72
CA THR A 167 1.34 -0.07 -15.57
C THR A 167 0.38 -0.25 -14.40
N ALA A 168 0.27 0.73 -13.49
CA ALA A 168 -0.75 0.79 -12.46
C ALA A 168 -2.08 1.39 -12.96
N LEU A 169 -2.07 2.05 -14.12
CA LEU A 169 -3.24 2.69 -14.72
C LEU A 169 -3.81 1.85 -15.87
N GLY A 170 -2.97 1.38 -16.78
CA GLY A 170 -3.41 0.62 -17.95
C GLY A 170 -2.27 -0.11 -18.66
N ALA A 171 -2.61 -0.78 -19.76
CA ALA A 171 -1.65 -1.57 -20.55
C ALA A 171 -0.65 -0.68 -21.30
N GLU A 172 -1.08 0.50 -21.73
CA GLU A 172 -0.32 1.41 -22.59
C GLU A 172 0.06 2.69 -21.86
N LYS A 173 1.30 3.16 -22.05
CA LYS A 173 1.82 4.36 -21.37
C LYS A 173 1.07 5.64 -21.76
N GLY A 174 0.56 5.72 -22.98
CA GLY A 174 0.06 6.95 -23.58
C GLY A 174 1.20 7.91 -23.97
N ASN A 175 0.88 8.95 -24.75
CA ASN A 175 1.86 9.95 -25.20
C ASN A 175 2.01 11.10 -24.18
N THR A 176 0.91 11.82 -23.94
CA THR A 176 0.86 12.93 -22.96
C THR A 176 0.30 12.50 -21.62
N LYS A 177 -0.70 11.62 -21.64
CA LYS A 177 -1.43 11.14 -20.47
C LYS A 177 -1.76 9.67 -20.67
N THR A 178 -1.59 8.88 -19.61
CA THR A 178 -1.97 7.48 -19.61
C THR A 178 -3.49 7.37 -19.53
N THR A 179 -4.10 6.63 -20.45
CA THR A 179 -5.52 6.28 -20.35
C THR A 179 -5.66 5.09 -19.41
N PRO A 180 -6.33 5.24 -18.25
CA PRO A 180 -6.51 4.14 -17.33
C PRO A 180 -7.48 3.08 -17.86
N GLU A 181 -7.34 1.86 -17.38
CA GLU A 181 -8.41 0.86 -17.41
C GLU A 181 -9.64 1.40 -16.65
N GLN A 182 -10.85 1.04 -17.10
CA GLN A 182 -12.10 1.64 -16.63
C GLN A 182 -12.36 1.49 -15.13
N LYS A 183 -12.04 0.34 -14.53
CA LYS A 183 -12.21 0.12 -13.09
C LYS A 183 -11.16 0.84 -12.28
N VAL A 184 -9.92 0.91 -12.77
CA VAL A 184 -8.90 1.76 -12.17
C VAL A 184 -9.36 3.22 -12.18
N ASP A 185 -9.86 3.72 -13.32
CA ASP A 185 -10.38 5.08 -13.40
C ASP A 185 -11.51 5.35 -12.41
N ARG A 186 -12.41 4.38 -12.28
CA ARG A 186 -13.51 4.43 -11.32
C ARG A 186 -13.02 4.46 -9.87
N LEU A 187 -12.00 3.68 -9.50
CA LEU A 187 -11.39 3.74 -8.16
C LEU A 187 -10.99 5.17 -7.79
N PHE A 188 -10.40 5.88 -8.74
CA PHE A 188 -9.89 7.23 -8.50
C PHE A 188 -10.97 8.31 -8.59
N ARG A 189 -11.87 8.24 -9.56
CA ARG A 189 -12.89 9.27 -9.80
C ARG A 189 -14.13 9.09 -8.93
N HIS A 190 -14.61 7.86 -8.78
CA HIS A 190 -15.86 7.58 -8.08
C HIS A 190 -15.66 7.36 -6.58
N TYR A 191 -14.62 6.62 -6.19
CA TYR A 191 -14.43 6.23 -4.79
C TYR A 191 -13.51 7.17 -4.00
N GLY A 192 -12.69 7.96 -4.67
CA GLY A 192 -11.89 9.00 -4.00
C GLY A 192 -12.78 10.08 -3.39
N GLN A 193 -12.52 10.47 -2.16
CA GLN A 193 -13.26 11.55 -1.51
C GLN A 193 -12.78 12.93 -2.00
N LYS A 194 -13.67 13.93 -1.90
CA LYS A 194 -13.32 15.34 -2.13
C LYS A 194 -12.26 15.78 -1.14
N HIS A 195 -11.36 16.66 -1.55
CA HIS A 195 -10.25 17.12 -0.70
C HIS A 195 -9.31 16.01 -0.21
N GLY A 196 -9.36 14.82 -0.83
CA GLY A 196 -8.43 13.73 -0.58
C GLY A 196 -6.99 14.04 -0.99
N VAL A 197 -6.08 13.11 -0.72
CA VAL A 197 -4.65 13.22 -1.05
C VAL A 197 -4.19 11.99 -1.82
N ILE A 198 -3.70 12.21 -3.03
CA ILE A 198 -3.06 11.20 -3.87
C ILE A 198 -1.54 11.32 -3.70
N VAL A 199 -0.89 10.25 -3.26
CA VAL A 199 0.54 10.24 -2.89
C VAL A 199 1.33 9.32 -3.81
N SER A 200 2.25 9.89 -4.57
CA SER A 200 3.33 9.19 -5.26
C SER A 200 4.54 9.05 -4.34
N THR A 201 4.85 7.81 -3.96
CA THR A 201 6.07 7.48 -3.21
C THR A 201 7.23 7.29 -4.18
N SER A 202 7.74 8.37 -4.77
CA SER A 202 8.72 8.29 -5.85
C SER A 202 9.76 9.41 -5.78
N LYS A 203 10.80 9.29 -6.60
CA LYS A 203 11.61 10.44 -7.03
C LYS A 203 10.72 11.52 -7.69
N PRO A 204 11.24 12.75 -7.89
CA PRO A 204 10.49 13.80 -8.59
C PRO A 204 9.93 13.33 -9.94
N ILE A 205 8.77 13.84 -10.34
CA ILE A 205 8.17 13.49 -11.63
C ILE A 205 9.08 14.03 -12.76
N PRO A 206 9.46 13.20 -13.75
CA PRO A 206 10.33 13.63 -14.82
C PRO A 206 9.62 14.62 -15.75
N THR A 207 10.41 15.45 -16.43
CA THR A 207 9.93 16.38 -17.46
C THR A 207 9.89 15.76 -18.85
N ASP A 208 10.54 14.61 -19.04
CA ASP A 208 10.59 13.85 -20.28
C ASP A 208 10.28 12.36 -20.04
N ASP A 209 10.37 11.58 -21.11
CA ASP A 209 9.98 10.16 -21.15
C ASP A 209 11.18 9.24 -21.41
N SER A 210 12.40 9.72 -21.13
CA SER A 210 13.64 8.97 -21.38
C SER A 210 13.81 7.78 -20.44
N ASP A 211 13.35 7.92 -19.19
CA ASP A 211 13.37 6.83 -18.22
C ASP A 211 12.21 5.86 -18.47
N LYS A 212 12.54 4.57 -18.50
CA LYS A 212 11.56 3.49 -18.62
C LYS A 212 10.99 3.09 -17.27
N GLN A 213 11.68 3.42 -16.17
CA GLN A 213 11.24 3.15 -14.81
C GLN A 213 10.35 4.27 -14.29
N PRO A 214 9.37 3.95 -13.42
CA PRO A 214 8.54 4.95 -12.78
C PRO A 214 9.36 5.91 -11.89
N PRO A 215 8.84 7.11 -11.61
CA PRO A 215 7.53 7.64 -11.99
C PRO A 215 7.45 8.04 -13.46
N HIS A 216 6.28 7.81 -14.07
CA HIS A 216 6.01 8.21 -15.45
C HIS A 216 5.25 9.53 -15.51
N ARG A 217 5.71 10.48 -16.32
CA ARG A 217 5.07 11.80 -16.52
C ARG A 217 3.61 11.68 -16.99
N GLN A 218 3.32 10.73 -17.88
CA GLN A 218 1.97 10.49 -18.42
C GLN A 218 1.00 9.99 -17.36
N ALA A 219 1.47 9.11 -16.47
CA ALA A 219 0.69 8.61 -15.35
C ALA A 219 0.44 9.74 -14.33
N ALA A 220 1.47 10.54 -14.05
CA ALA A 220 1.35 11.70 -13.17
C ALA A 220 0.34 12.72 -13.72
N ASN A 221 0.27 12.93 -15.03
CA ASN A 221 -0.72 13.81 -15.65
C ASN A 221 -2.15 13.30 -15.43
N TYR A 222 -2.39 11.99 -15.50
CA TYR A 222 -3.69 11.43 -15.14
C TYR A 222 -4.06 11.72 -13.68
N TYR A 223 -3.16 11.45 -12.74
CA TYR A 223 -3.44 11.67 -11.32
C TYR A 223 -3.64 13.15 -10.97
N LYS A 224 -2.90 14.06 -11.63
CA LYS A 224 -3.09 15.50 -11.47
C LYS A 224 -4.47 15.94 -11.95
N ASP A 225 -4.94 15.44 -13.09
CA ASP A 225 -6.28 15.75 -13.62
C ASP A 225 -7.36 15.27 -12.63
N VAL A 226 -7.28 14.01 -12.20
CA VAL A 226 -8.18 13.43 -11.19
C VAL A 226 -8.17 14.22 -9.88
N ALA A 227 -7.00 14.74 -9.49
CA ALA A 227 -6.88 15.51 -8.26
C ALA A 227 -7.59 16.87 -8.39
N GLN A 228 -7.42 17.55 -9.52
CA GLN A 228 -8.01 18.86 -9.80
C GLN A 228 -9.54 18.83 -9.80
N GLU A 229 -10.15 17.78 -10.37
CA GLU A 229 -11.61 17.68 -10.52
C GLU A 229 -12.36 17.66 -9.18
N GLU A 230 -11.76 17.12 -8.11
CA GLU A 230 -12.41 16.94 -6.80
C GLU A 230 -11.67 17.68 -5.68
N PHE A 231 -10.93 18.74 -6.03
CA PHE A 231 -10.16 19.60 -5.11
C PHE A 231 -9.20 18.83 -4.20
N ARG A 232 -8.64 17.72 -4.70
CA ARG A 232 -7.68 16.86 -4.02
C ARG A 232 -6.26 17.38 -4.21
N GLU A 233 -5.35 16.91 -3.38
CA GLU A 233 -3.92 17.19 -3.53
C GLU A 233 -3.20 16.01 -4.21
N PHE A 234 -2.28 16.31 -5.14
CA PHE A 234 -1.30 15.34 -5.65
C PHE A 234 0.06 15.63 -5.03
N LYS A 235 0.60 14.69 -4.25
CA LYS A 235 1.88 14.82 -3.54
C LYS A 235 2.89 13.80 -4.03
N VAL A 236 4.14 14.23 -4.11
CA VAL A 236 5.28 13.37 -4.43
C VAL A 236 6.25 13.44 -3.27
N THR A 237 6.63 12.30 -2.70
CA THR A 237 7.41 12.26 -1.45
C THR A 237 8.76 12.97 -1.57
N MET A 238 9.47 12.79 -2.69
CA MET A 238 10.76 13.47 -2.94
C MET A 238 10.61 14.91 -3.46
N GLU A 239 9.39 15.44 -3.50
CA GLU A 239 9.12 16.85 -3.77
C GLU A 239 8.53 17.58 -2.55
N ASN A 240 8.34 16.88 -1.42
CA ASN A 240 7.75 17.45 -0.21
C ASN A 240 8.83 17.90 0.79
N PRO A 241 8.79 19.12 1.37
CA PRO A 241 8.00 20.26 0.91
C PRO A 241 8.58 20.88 -0.37
N ASN A 242 9.82 20.53 -0.73
CA ASN A 242 10.48 20.92 -1.97
C ASN A 242 11.46 19.83 -2.45
N LYS A 243 11.90 19.95 -3.70
CA LYS A 243 12.79 18.98 -4.38
C LYS A 243 14.23 18.97 -3.88
N THR A 244 14.72 20.09 -3.34
CA THR A 244 16.14 20.26 -2.99
C THR A 244 16.46 19.73 -1.60
N SER A 245 15.49 19.75 -0.69
CA SER A 245 15.61 19.23 0.67
C SER A 245 14.30 18.54 1.08
N PRO A 246 13.99 17.36 0.50
CA PRO A 246 12.77 16.66 0.83
C PRO A 246 12.75 16.22 2.30
N LYS A 247 11.55 16.27 2.90
CA LYS A 247 11.22 15.83 4.26
C LYS A 247 10.05 14.86 4.19
N PRO A 248 9.86 14.00 5.20
CA PRO A 248 8.70 13.13 5.29
C PRO A 248 7.39 13.89 5.04
N LEU A 249 6.54 13.34 4.18
CA LEU A 249 5.17 13.81 4.03
C LEU A 249 4.37 13.30 5.22
N VAL A 250 3.83 14.21 6.02
CA VAL A 250 3.00 13.87 7.18
C VAL A 250 1.55 14.22 6.86
N ILE A 251 0.67 13.23 7.02
CA ILE A 251 -0.79 13.42 6.91
C ILE A 251 -1.35 13.26 8.31
N LYS A 252 -1.90 14.34 8.84
CA LYS A 252 -2.63 14.34 10.10
C LYS A 252 -4.02 13.75 9.85
N ILE A 253 -4.45 12.85 10.74
CA ILE A 253 -5.79 12.29 10.76
C ILE A 253 -6.35 12.54 12.16
N ASP A 254 -7.44 13.29 12.25
CA ASP A 254 -8.11 13.59 13.52
C ASP A 254 -9.63 13.72 13.32
N TYR A 255 -10.34 14.25 14.32
CA TYR A 255 -11.79 14.42 14.28
C TYR A 255 -12.29 15.37 13.18
N LEU A 256 -11.41 16.17 12.57
CA LEU A 256 -11.71 17.02 11.41
C LEU A 256 -11.49 16.29 10.07
N GLY A 257 -11.03 15.04 10.09
CA GLY A 257 -10.69 14.25 8.91
C GLY A 257 -9.19 14.27 8.64
N ILE A 258 -8.82 14.37 7.36
CA ILE A 258 -7.42 14.35 6.93
C ILE A 258 -6.88 15.75 6.61
N ALA A 259 -5.60 15.99 6.87
CA ALA A 259 -4.90 17.19 6.41
C ALA A 259 -3.41 16.90 6.17
N VAL A 260 -2.85 17.45 5.08
CA VAL A 260 -1.39 17.47 4.90
C VAL A 260 -0.79 18.46 5.89
N GLU A 261 0.13 17.99 6.72
CA GLU A 261 0.84 18.86 7.66
C GLU A 261 1.78 19.79 6.90
N LYS A 262 1.59 21.10 7.06
CA LYS A 262 2.45 22.09 6.42
C LYS A 262 3.76 22.15 7.18
N ALA A 263 4.87 21.86 6.50
CA ALA A 263 6.20 22.04 7.08
C ALA A 263 6.38 23.50 7.51
N VAL A 264 6.75 23.73 8.77
CA VAL A 264 7.19 25.05 9.24
C VAL A 264 8.48 25.39 8.51
N VAL A 265 8.42 26.33 7.57
CA VAL A 265 9.61 26.91 6.96
C VAL A 265 10.23 27.82 8.00
N VAL A 266 11.18 27.27 8.76
CA VAL A 266 12.00 28.07 9.66
C VAL A 266 12.84 29.00 8.78
N GLY A 267 12.44 30.26 8.66
CA GLY A 267 13.27 31.29 8.05
C GLY A 267 14.61 31.37 8.77
N ALA A 268 15.67 31.73 8.05
CA ALA A 268 17.01 31.92 8.61
C ALA A 268 16.93 32.92 9.79
N GLY A 269 16.88 32.41 11.02
CA GLY A 269 16.68 33.23 12.22
C GLY A 269 16.02 32.56 13.42
N ALA A 270 15.35 31.40 13.27
CA ALA A 270 14.82 30.68 14.44
C ALA A 270 15.76 29.54 14.88
N ALA A 271 16.13 29.57 16.17
CA ALA A 271 17.04 28.62 16.80
C ALA A 271 16.59 27.17 16.57
N ALA A 272 17.56 26.31 16.26
CA ALA A 272 17.34 24.90 15.97
C ALA A 272 16.70 24.17 17.15
N ILE A 273 15.48 23.68 16.96
CA ILE A 273 14.92 22.63 17.81
C ILE A 273 15.58 21.34 17.33
N THR A 274 16.48 20.77 18.15
CA THR A 274 17.13 19.49 17.86
C THR A 274 16.07 18.38 17.87
N SER A 275 15.56 18.00 16.70
CA SER A 275 14.80 16.77 16.57
C SER A 275 15.76 15.60 16.66
N SER A 276 15.59 14.74 17.66
CA SER A 276 16.28 13.45 17.74
C SER A 276 16.07 12.68 16.43
N PRO A 277 17.10 12.00 15.88
CA PRO A 277 16.93 11.22 14.68
C PRO A 277 15.91 10.09 14.94
N THR A 278 15.01 9.88 13.98
CA THR A 278 14.21 8.66 13.90
C THR A 278 15.15 7.46 13.89
N PRO A 279 14.90 6.39 14.66
CA PRO A 279 15.75 5.21 14.61
C PRO A 279 15.82 4.70 13.16
N ARG A 280 17.03 4.70 12.58
CA ARG A 280 17.26 3.93 11.35
C ARG A 280 17.08 2.46 11.70
N ALA A 281 16.31 1.74 10.90
CA ALA A 281 16.43 0.29 10.89
C ALA A 281 17.88 -0.06 10.48
N GLY A 282 18.63 -0.71 11.36
CA GLY A 282 19.88 -1.39 10.99
C GLY A 282 21.21 -0.81 11.49
N THR A 283 21.27 0.02 12.53
CA THR A 283 22.54 0.18 13.26
C THR A 283 22.56 -0.80 14.43
N ALA A 284 23.30 -1.89 14.26
CA ALA A 284 23.73 -2.73 15.36
C ALA A 284 24.74 -1.95 16.19
N ASP A 285 24.46 -1.79 17.48
CA ASP A 285 25.50 -1.46 18.45
C ASP A 285 26.15 -2.78 18.88
N GLU A 286 27.49 -2.81 18.82
CA GLU A 286 28.36 -3.84 19.40
C GLU A 286 28.15 -4.00 20.92
#